data_AF-A0AAE4LDD2-F1
#
_entry.id   AF-A0AAE4LDD2-F1
#
_cell.length_a   1.000
_cell.length_b   1.000
_cell.length_c   1.000
_cell.angle_alpha   90.00
_cell.angle_beta   90.00
_cell.angle_gamma   90.00
#
_symmetry.space_group_name_H-M   'P 1'
#
loop_
_entity.id
_entity.type
_entity.pdbx_description
1 polymer ?
#
loop_
_entity_poly.entity_id
_entity_poly.type
_entity_poly.pdbx_seq_one_letter_code
_entity_poly.pdbx_strand_id
1 'polypeptide(L)'
;MLHSFCEFSAVIQLAATFNLGCIALSGQKSFARSLANYFFRVENYMNVEFRRIKELISTDKSSFENMIPQTIQGKNYEEEIKYLKKEFDNLEAETNQVLDYINKEIDVNYTPKYLDSICIILGLYSLFELIMSVFIKIGKEDYILSFCTLNIITILFVTICVIAEGINYFLFFSRRSPMVLNFYMQGKNAVFISVFSLFFAWIFPCINQLFCPQIYYTDNIGRFHFYIGLLLPFAGFFIYWIYIQVLSRRAKNFIQEKFSPSMRKFQGLHDRRNEIDTILTEFSINNIQFENNE
;
A
#
# COMPACT_ATOMS: atom_id res chain seq x y z
N MET A 1 20.80 -32.86 15.06
CA MET A 1 19.54 -32.31 14.47
C MET A 1 18.47 -32.12 15.54
N LEU A 2 18.18 -33.16 16.34
CA LEU A 2 17.17 -33.17 17.41
C LEU A 2 17.26 -32.09 18.49
N HIS A 3 18.49 -31.77 18.94
CA HIS A 3 18.69 -30.86 20.07
C HIS A 3 18.41 -29.40 19.70
N SER A 4 18.61 -29.00 18.44
CA SER A 4 18.50 -27.60 18.03
C SER A 4 17.07 -27.14 17.73
N PHE A 5 16.15 -28.03 17.35
CA PHE A 5 14.80 -27.60 16.92
C PHE A 5 13.97 -26.95 18.04
N CYS A 6 14.03 -27.51 19.26
CA CYS A 6 13.38 -26.89 20.43
C CYS A 6 14.08 -25.58 20.84
N GLU A 7 15.39 -25.46 20.61
CA GLU A 7 16.15 -24.24 20.89
C GLU A 7 15.70 -23.08 20.01
N PHE A 8 15.17 -23.36 18.80
CA PHE A 8 14.61 -22.37 17.89
C PHE A 8 13.09 -22.17 18.02
N SER A 9 12.43 -22.82 18.99
CA SER A 9 10.98 -22.66 19.20
C SER A 9 10.58 -21.20 19.42
N ALA A 10 11.39 -20.42 20.14
CA ALA A 10 11.18 -18.99 20.34
C ALA A 10 11.23 -18.20 19.02
N VAL A 11 12.13 -18.57 18.10
CA VAL A 11 12.26 -17.94 16.78
C VAL A 11 11.04 -18.25 15.91
N ILE A 12 10.58 -19.50 15.92
CA ILE A 12 9.38 -19.91 15.17
C ILE A 12 8.13 -19.24 15.76
N GLN A 13 8.01 -19.17 17.09
CA GLN A 13 6.92 -18.46 17.76
C GLN A 13 6.91 -16.96 17.45
N LEU A 14 8.09 -16.32 17.38
CA LEU A 14 8.21 -14.92 16.98
C LEU A 14 7.68 -14.73 15.56
N ALA A 15 8.08 -15.59 14.62
CA ALA A 15 7.63 -15.50 13.24
C ALA A 15 6.13 -15.80 13.08
N ALA A 16 5.60 -16.77 13.83
CA ALA A 16 4.16 -17.06 13.90
C ALA A 16 3.39 -15.84 14.43
N THR A 17 3.84 -15.27 15.55
CA THR A 17 3.24 -14.10 16.20
C THR A 17 3.25 -12.90 15.27
N PHE A 18 4.35 -12.68 14.55
CA PHE A 18 4.45 -11.61 13.57
C PHE A 18 3.41 -11.80 12.47
N ASN A 19 3.43 -12.93 11.77
CA ASN A 19 2.52 -13.22 10.66
C ASN A 19 1.03 -13.20 11.09
N LEU A 20 0.70 -13.73 12.28
CA LEU A 20 -0.66 -13.71 12.79
C LEU A 20 -1.09 -12.33 13.31
N GLY A 21 -0.17 -11.59 13.93
CA GLY A 21 -0.38 -10.21 14.34
C GLY A 21 -0.67 -9.30 13.15
N CYS A 22 -0.01 -9.53 12.01
CA CYS A 22 -0.29 -8.84 10.74
C CYS A 22 -1.77 -8.98 10.33
N ILE A 23 -2.37 -10.15 10.54
CA ILE A 23 -3.77 -10.41 10.16
C ILE A 23 -4.74 -9.75 11.15
N ALA A 24 -4.46 -9.86 12.45
CA ALA A 24 -5.30 -9.29 13.50
C ALA A 24 -5.44 -7.77 13.32
N LEU A 25 -4.37 -7.10 12.90
CA LEU A 25 -4.38 -5.68 12.60
C LEU A 25 -5.07 -5.34 11.27
N SER A 26 -5.23 -6.30 10.35
CA SER A 26 -5.92 -6.13 9.07
C SER A 26 -7.44 -6.07 9.19
N GLY A 27 -8.01 -6.70 10.23
CA GLY A 27 -9.45 -6.75 10.47
C GLY A 27 -10.12 -5.42 10.84
N GLN A 28 -9.35 -4.38 11.19
CA GLN A 28 -9.89 -3.05 11.54
C GLN A 28 -9.62 -1.96 10.49
N LYS A 29 -8.50 -2.06 9.77
CA LYS A 29 -8.09 -1.35 8.55
C LYS A 29 -7.01 -2.25 7.94
N SER A 30 -6.91 -2.42 6.62
CA SER A 30 -5.89 -3.35 6.07
C SER A 30 -4.53 -3.04 6.71
N PHE A 31 -3.89 -4.05 7.31
CA PHE A 31 -2.67 -3.83 8.12
C PHE A 31 -1.61 -3.11 7.28
N ALA A 32 -1.65 -3.33 5.96
CA ALA A 32 -0.76 -2.71 4.99
C ALA A 32 -1.01 -1.22 4.86
N ARG A 33 -2.27 -0.80 4.90
CA ARG A 33 -2.63 0.62 4.97
C ARG A 33 -2.18 1.23 6.29
N SER A 34 -2.37 0.53 7.41
CA SER A 34 -1.93 1.01 8.73
C SER A 34 -0.41 1.17 8.80
N LEU A 35 0.38 0.20 8.31
CA LEU A 35 1.83 0.34 8.22
C LEU A 35 2.29 1.34 7.17
N ALA A 36 1.63 1.38 6.01
CA ALA A 36 1.93 2.39 4.99
C ALA A 36 1.75 3.80 5.56
N ASN A 37 0.71 4.01 6.36
CA ASN A 37 0.49 5.26 7.08
C ASN A 37 1.51 5.47 8.20
N TYR A 38 1.86 4.46 8.97
CA TYR A 38 2.81 4.58 10.07
C TYR A 38 4.25 4.86 9.59
N PHE A 39 4.77 4.03 8.68
CA PHE A 39 6.16 4.11 8.21
C PHE A 39 6.34 5.14 7.10
N PHE A 40 5.39 5.25 6.17
CA PHE A 40 5.56 6.08 4.97
C PHE A 40 4.67 7.32 4.94
N ARG A 41 3.76 7.46 5.91
CA ARG A 41 2.95 8.66 6.15
C ARG A 41 2.15 9.09 4.92
N VAL A 42 1.58 8.14 4.16
CA VAL A 42 0.85 8.41 2.91
C VAL A 42 -0.36 9.31 3.15
N GLU A 43 -1.19 9.00 4.15
CA GLU A 43 -2.33 9.86 4.54
C GLU A 43 -1.88 11.25 4.98
N ASN A 44 -0.77 11.35 5.73
CA ASN A 44 -0.21 12.64 6.10
C ASN A 44 0.28 13.43 4.87
N TYR A 45 0.94 12.76 3.91
CA TYR A 45 1.38 13.40 2.67
C TYR A 45 0.21 13.96 1.87
N MET A 46 -0.86 13.17 1.69
CA MET A 46 -2.08 13.62 1.04
C MET A 46 -2.71 14.82 1.76
N ASN A 47 -2.81 14.77 3.10
CA ASN A 47 -3.36 15.87 3.89
C ASN A 47 -2.50 17.13 3.82
N VAL A 48 -1.17 16.99 3.75
CA VAL A 48 -0.24 18.11 3.58
C VAL A 48 -0.40 18.75 2.21
N GLU A 49 -0.45 17.97 1.13
CA GLU A 49 -0.63 18.49 -0.23
C GLU A 49 -2.00 19.19 -0.38
N PHE A 50 -3.06 18.58 0.16
CA PHE A 50 -4.38 19.18 0.18
C PHE A 50 -4.42 20.48 0.99
N ARG A 51 -3.86 20.48 2.20
CA ARG A 51 -3.80 21.68 3.06
C ARG A 51 -3.05 22.80 2.37
N ARG A 52 -1.92 22.50 1.72
CA ARG A 52 -1.11 23.48 0.99
C ARG A 52 -1.92 24.19 -0.09
N ILE A 53 -2.64 23.43 -0.92
CA ILE A 53 -3.49 24.04 -1.97
C ILE A 53 -4.61 24.87 -1.34
N LYS A 54 -5.24 24.37 -0.27
CA LYS A 54 -6.31 25.09 0.42
C LYS A 54 -5.86 26.41 1.05
N GLU A 55 -4.70 26.41 1.72
CA GLU A 55 -4.11 27.62 2.32
C GLU A 55 -3.79 28.68 1.26
N LEU A 56 -3.24 28.25 0.11
CA LEU A 56 -2.97 29.12 -1.03
C LEU A 56 -4.25 29.76 -1.58
N ILE A 57 -5.30 28.95 -1.82
CA ILE A 57 -6.61 29.44 -2.26
C ILE A 57 -7.20 30.44 -1.25
N SER A 58 -7.16 30.13 0.05
CA SER A 58 -7.72 31.02 1.07
C SER A 58 -6.97 32.36 1.17
N THR A 59 -5.64 32.34 1.00
CA THR A 59 -4.81 33.55 1.05
C THR A 59 -5.16 34.50 -0.08
N ASP A 60 -5.29 33.98 -1.30
CA ASP A 60 -5.69 34.81 -2.45
C ASP A 60 -7.13 35.29 -2.33
N LYS A 61 -8.05 34.44 -1.87
CA LYS A 61 -9.45 34.83 -1.64
C LYS A 61 -9.57 36.00 -0.66
N SER A 62 -8.80 35.99 0.42
CA SER A 62 -8.75 37.12 1.37
C SER A 62 -8.18 38.39 0.73
N SER A 63 -7.26 38.26 -0.22
CA SER A 63 -6.70 39.41 -0.93
C SER A 63 -7.72 40.05 -1.88
N PHE A 64 -8.65 39.28 -2.46
CA PHE A 64 -9.75 39.79 -3.29
C PHE A 64 -10.86 40.51 -2.50
N GLU A 65 -10.96 40.31 -1.18
CA GLU A 65 -11.87 41.10 -0.34
C GLU A 65 -11.38 42.53 -0.19
N ASN A 66 -10.06 42.76 -0.32
CA ASN A 66 -9.43 44.07 -0.23
C ASN A 66 -9.33 44.81 -1.57
N MET A 67 -9.60 44.16 -2.71
CA MET A 67 -9.58 44.79 -4.02
C MET A 67 -10.87 45.61 -4.26
N ILE A 68 -10.72 46.93 -4.38
CA ILE A 68 -11.81 47.84 -4.73
C ILE A 68 -11.94 47.88 -6.26
N PRO A 69 -13.09 47.55 -6.86
CA PRO A 69 -13.29 47.63 -8.30
C PRO A 69 -13.11 49.08 -8.78
N GLN A 70 -12.27 49.28 -9.80
CA GLN A 70 -12.08 50.58 -10.45
C GLN A 70 -12.27 50.46 -11.96
N THR A 71 -12.73 51.55 -12.58
CA THR A 71 -12.81 51.64 -14.05
C THR A 71 -11.54 52.30 -14.53
N ILE A 72 -10.73 51.57 -15.29
CA ILE A 72 -9.43 52.04 -15.81
C ILE A 72 -9.49 52.01 -17.34
N GLN A 73 -9.21 53.15 -17.98
CA GLN A 73 -9.20 53.29 -19.45
C GLN A 73 -10.47 52.77 -20.16
N GLY A 74 -11.64 52.92 -19.54
CA GLY A 74 -12.92 52.46 -20.10
C GLY A 74 -13.21 50.96 -19.96
N LYS A 75 -12.31 50.18 -19.35
CA LYS A 75 -12.58 48.80 -18.92
C LYS A 75 -13.03 48.78 -17.46
N ASN A 76 -14.17 48.15 -17.19
CA ASN A 76 -14.65 47.88 -15.84
C ASN A 76 -14.12 46.53 -15.37
N TYR A 77 -13.31 46.52 -14.32
CA TYR A 77 -12.73 45.32 -13.74
C TYR A 77 -13.67 44.62 -12.73
N GLU A 78 -14.86 45.17 -12.45
CA GLU A 78 -15.82 44.60 -11.51
C GLU A 78 -16.32 43.21 -11.96
N GLU A 79 -16.61 43.03 -13.24
CA GLU A 79 -17.02 41.72 -13.79
C GLU A 79 -15.86 40.71 -13.74
N GLU A 80 -14.63 41.16 -13.97
CA GLU A 80 -13.43 40.31 -13.97
C GLU A 80 -13.06 39.88 -12.54
N ILE A 81 -13.20 40.77 -11.54
CA ILE A 81 -13.03 40.44 -10.12
C ILE A 81 -14.13 39.46 -9.65
N LYS A 82 -15.39 39.67 -10.05
CA LYS A 82 -16.50 38.73 -9.76
C LYS A 82 -16.25 37.37 -10.40
N TYR A 83 -15.76 37.34 -11.64
CA TYR A 83 -15.39 36.12 -12.33
C TYR A 83 -14.26 35.37 -11.61
N LEU A 84 -13.19 36.06 -11.23
CA LEU A 84 -12.07 35.45 -10.49
C LEU A 84 -12.52 34.88 -9.15
N LYS A 85 -13.31 35.61 -8.36
CA LYS A 85 -13.88 35.10 -7.09
C LYS A 85 -14.64 33.78 -7.29
N LYS A 86 -15.49 33.73 -8.31
CA LYS A 86 -16.25 32.52 -8.66
C LYS A 86 -15.33 31.37 -9.09
N GLU A 87 -14.28 31.65 -9.85
CA GLU A 87 -13.32 30.62 -10.27
C GLU A 87 -12.50 30.07 -9.10
N PHE A 88 -12.14 30.88 -8.10
CA PHE A 88 -11.51 30.40 -6.86
C PHE A 88 -12.46 29.52 -6.03
N ASP A 89 -13.75 29.88 -5.94
CA ASP A 89 -14.76 29.04 -5.28
C ASP A 89 -14.94 27.70 -5.99
N ASN A 90 -15.00 27.73 -7.33
CA ASN A 90 -15.05 26.53 -8.16
C ASN A 90 -13.80 25.66 -7.95
N LEU A 91 -12.62 26.27 -7.89
CA LEU A 91 -11.35 25.57 -7.67
C LEU A 91 -11.28 24.90 -6.29
N GLU A 92 -11.80 25.54 -5.24
CA GLU A 92 -11.90 24.93 -3.91
C GLU A 92 -12.81 23.70 -3.93
N ALA A 93 -13.98 23.81 -4.57
CA ALA A 93 -14.91 22.70 -4.73
C ALA A 93 -14.30 21.54 -5.54
N GLU A 94 -13.64 21.83 -6.66
CA GLU A 94 -12.92 20.84 -7.48
C GLU A 94 -11.82 20.15 -6.68
N THR A 95 -11.04 20.89 -5.88
CA THR A 95 -9.96 20.32 -5.06
C THR A 95 -10.48 19.39 -3.97
N ASN A 96 -11.62 19.71 -3.36
CA ASN A 96 -12.30 18.82 -2.42
C ASN A 96 -12.78 17.52 -3.10
N GLN A 97 -13.33 17.62 -4.31
CA GLN A 97 -13.72 16.44 -5.10
C GLN A 97 -12.52 15.56 -5.47
N VAL A 98 -11.38 16.18 -5.80
CA VAL A 98 -10.12 15.46 -6.06
C VAL A 98 -9.66 14.72 -4.81
N LEU A 99 -9.74 15.32 -3.62
CA LEU A 99 -9.41 14.65 -2.36
C LEU A 99 -10.31 13.43 -2.12
N ASP A 100 -11.62 13.57 -2.28
CA ASP A 100 -12.58 12.47 -2.10
C ASP A 100 -12.34 11.34 -3.11
N TYR A 101 -12.02 11.68 -4.35
CA TYR A 101 -11.66 10.72 -5.38
C TYR A 101 -10.36 9.98 -5.04
N ILE A 102 -9.31 10.70 -4.63
CA ILE A 102 -8.03 10.10 -4.23
C ILE A 102 -8.24 9.16 -3.04
N ASN A 103 -9.04 9.56 -2.04
CA ASN A 103 -9.36 8.70 -0.89
C ASN A 103 -10.02 7.40 -1.30
N LYS A 104 -11.05 7.45 -2.16
CA LYS A 104 -11.72 6.26 -2.67
C LYS A 104 -10.78 5.38 -3.50
N GLU A 105 -9.96 6.00 -4.34
CA GLU A 105 -9.03 5.28 -5.20
C GLU A 105 -7.92 4.59 -4.37
N ILE A 106 -7.37 5.26 -3.36
CA ILE A 106 -6.38 4.67 -2.43
C ILE A 106 -6.99 3.48 -1.69
N ASP A 107 -8.23 3.61 -1.22
CA ASP A 107 -8.89 2.56 -0.44
C ASP A 107 -9.13 1.29 -1.26
N VAL A 108 -9.59 1.44 -2.50
CA VAL A 108 -9.92 0.32 -3.39
C VAL A 108 -8.67 -0.28 -4.03
N ASN A 109 -7.72 0.55 -4.43
CA ASN A 109 -6.67 0.15 -5.37
C ASN A 109 -5.28 0.04 -4.75
N TYR A 110 -5.07 0.65 -3.58
CA TYR A 110 -3.80 0.61 -2.86
C TYR A 110 -3.89 -0.27 -1.61
N THR A 111 -4.87 -1.18 -1.55
CA THR A 111 -4.95 -2.23 -0.53
C THR A 111 -4.44 -3.55 -1.13
N PRO A 112 -3.41 -4.19 -0.56
CA PRO A 112 -2.94 -5.49 -1.04
C PRO A 112 -4.02 -6.56 -0.94
N LYS A 113 -4.08 -7.47 -1.91
CA LYS A 113 -5.15 -8.47 -2.01
C LYS A 113 -4.77 -9.82 -1.43
N TYR A 114 -3.54 -10.27 -1.64
CA TYR A 114 -3.06 -11.60 -1.22
C TYR A 114 -2.05 -11.55 -0.08
N LEU A 115 -1.63 -10.36 0.35
CA LEU A 115 -0.63 -10.21 1.40
C LEU A 115 -1.09 -10.78 2.74
N ASP A 116 -2.37 -10.62 3.08
CA ASP A 116 -2.99 -11.24 4.26
C ASP A 116 -2.99 -12.77 4.13
N SER A 117 -3.28 -13.30 2.95
CA SER A 117 -3.25 -14.74 2.67
C SER A 117 -1.83 -15.32 2.81
N ILE A 118 -0.80 -14.60 2.37
CA ILE A 118 0.61 -15.00 2.57
C ILE A 118 0.92 -15.06 4.08
N CYS A 119 0.51 -14.05 4.84
CA CYS A 119 0.71 -14.03 6.29
C CYS A 119 -0.06 -15.16 6.99
N ILE A 120 -1.28 -15.48 6.56
CA ILE A 120 -2.06 -16.63 7.08
C ILE A 120 -1.30 -17.93 6.84
N ILE A 121 -0.84 -18.15 5.60
CA ILE A 121 -0.13 -19.38 5.22
C ILE A 121 1.16 -19.53 6.04
N LEU A 122 1.96 -18.47 6.15
CA LEU A 122 3.23 -18.50 6.89
C LEU A 122 3.03 -18.59 8.40
N GLY A 123 2.00 -17.93 8.95
CA GLY A 123 1.63 -18.02 10.36
C GLY A 123 1.17 -19.42 10.75
N LEU A 124 0.29 -20.04 9.96
CA LEU A 124 -0.15 -21.42 10.16
C LEU A 124 0.98 -22.42 9.93
N TYR A 125 1.81 -22.20 8.91
CA TYR A 125 3.00 -23.01 8.67
C TYR A 125 3.94 -23.01 9.89
N SER A 126 4.15 -21.86 10.53
CA SER A 126 4.97 -21.77 11.76
C SER A 126 4.38 -22.61 12.92
N LEU A 127 3.05 -22.66 13.04
CA LEU A 127 2.39 -23.53 14.01
C LEU A 127 2.58 -25.02 13.66
N PHE A 128 2.47 -25.37 12.38
CA PHE A 128 2.71 -26.73 11.92
C PHE A 128 4.17 -27.14 12.08
N GLU A 129 5.12 -26.24 11.85
CA GLU A 129 6.55 -26.46 12.10
C GLU A 129 6.82 -26.76 13.58
N LEU A 130 6.20 -26.02 14.51
CA LEU A 130 6.29 -26.33 15.94
C LEU A 130 5.77 -27.73 16.26
N ILE A 131 4.63 -28.12 15.72
CA ILE A 131 4.06 -29.47 15.92
C ILE A 131 4.99 -30.54 15.33
N MET A 132 5.45 -30.35 14.09
CA MET A 132 6.33 -31.28 13.39
C MET A 132 7.70 -31.40 14.08
N SER A 133 8.20 -30.34 14.71
CA SER A 133 9.48 -30.38 15.45
C SER A 133 9.48 -31.44 16.56
N VAL A 134 8.33 -31.67 17.22
CA VAL A 134 8.16 -32.71 18.23
C VAL A 134 8.28 -34.11 17.62
N PHE A 135 7.71 -34.32 16.43
CA PHE A 135 7.74 -35.61 15.73
C PHE A 135 9.09 -35.88 15.07
N ILE A 136 9.74 -34.87 14.52
CA ILE A 136 11.13 -34.96 14.03
C ILE A 136 12.06 -35.37 15.18
N LYS A 137 11.74 -34.98 16.43
CA LYS A 137 12.51 -35.42 17.60
C LYS A 137 12.45 -36.92 17.86
N ILE A 138 11.48 -37.62 17.29
CA ILE A 138 11.40 -39.09 17.40
C ILE A 138 12.38 -39.77 16.43
N GLY A 139 12.92 -39.04 15.44
CA GLY A 139 14.01 -39.50 14.58
C GLY A 139 13.59 -40.53 13.51
N LYS A 140 12.29 -40.68 13.24
CA LYS A 140 11.81 -41.52 12.14
C LYS A 140 11.89 -40.76 10.81
N GLU A 141 12.38 -41.44 9.78
CA GLU A 141 12.55 -40.88 8.43
C GLU A 141 11.24 -40.34 7.84
N ASP A 142 10.11 -40.98 8.12
CA ASP A 142 8.78 -40.56 7.64
C ASP A 142 8.40 -39.15 8.10
N TYR A 143 8.71 -38.79 9.35
CA TYR A 143 8.39 -37.46 9.88
C TYR A 143 9.26 -36.37 9.26
N ILE A 144 10.53 -36.69 8.96
CA ILE A 144 11.44 -35.78 8.26
C ILE A 144 10.92 -35.56 6.83
N LEU A 145 10.48 -36.62 6.16
CA LEU A 145 9.91 -36.55 4.81
C LEU A 145 8.63 -35.71 4.79
N SER A 146 7.72 -35.90 5.75
CA SER A 146 6.53 -35.06 5.89
C SER A 146 6.88 -33.58 6.07
N PHE A 147 7.87 -33.26 6.90
CA PHE A 147 8.29 -31.88 7.11
C PHE A 147 8.83 -31.25 5.81
N CYS A 148 9.62 -32.00 5.04
CA CYS A 148 10.14 -31.49 3.77
C CYS A 148 9.04 -31.24 2.75
N THR A 149 8.08 -32.16 2.65
CA THR A 149 6.91 -31.99 1.80
C THR A 149 6.11 -30.75 2.19
N LEU A 150 5.92 -30.51 3.49
CA LEU A 150 5.26 -29.30 3.98
C LEU A 150 6.01 -28.02 3.55
N ASN A 151 7.34 -28.01 3.65
CA ASN A 151 8.16 -26.86 3.26
C ASN A 151 8.02 -26.57 1.76
N ILE A 152 8.10 -27.61 0.92
CA ILE A 152 7.98 -27.47 -0.54
C ILE A 152 6.60 -26.95 -0.93
N ILE A 153 5.53 -27.55 -0.37
CA ILE A 153 4.16 -27.12 -0.66
C ILE A 153 3.94 -25.66 -0.23
N THR A 154 4.45 -25.28 0.94
CA THR A 154 4.33 -23.91 1.46
C THR A 154 5.07 -22.91 0.57
N ILE A 155 6.30 -23.22 0.16
CA ILE A 155 7.07 -22.38 -0.78
C ILE A 155 6.31 -22.19 -2.09
N LEU A 156 5.75 -23.26 -2.64
CA LEU A 156 4.97 -23.19 -3.89
C LEU A 156 3.76 -22.26 -3.73
N PHE A 157 2.99 -22.41 -2.65
CA PHE A 157 1.82 -21.55 -2.42
C PHE A 157 2.20 -20.08 -2.20
N VAL A 158 3.21 -19.80 -1.37
CA VAL A 158 3.69 -18.43 -1.14
C VAL A 158 4.18 -17.83 -2.45
N THR A 159 4.92 -18.57 -3.26
CA THR A 159 5.42 -18.10 -4.56
C THR A 159 4.26 -17.79 -5.52
N ILE A 160 3.24 -18.66 -5.59
CA ILE A 160 2.03 -18.42 -6.40
C ILE A 160 1.33 -17.14 -5.92
N CYS A 161 1.19 -16.93 -4.62
CA CYS A 161 0.58 -15.71 -4.07
C CYS A 161 1.40 -14.46 -4.40
N VAL A 162 2.73 -14.52 -4.31
CA VAL A 162 3.62 -13.40 -4.67
C VAL A 162 3.53 -13.08 -6.17
N ILE A 163 3.53 -14.11 -7.03
CA ILE A 163 3.38 -13.93 -8.47
C ILE A 163 1.98 -13.35 -8.79
N ALA A 164 0.93 -13.87 -8.16
CA ALA A 164 -0.43 -13.37 -8.35
C ALA A 164 -0.57 -11.91 -7.87
N GLU A 165 0.06 -11.55 -6.76
CA GLU A 165 0.11 -10.17 -6.27
C GLU A 165 0.90 -9.28 -7.25
N GLY A 166 2.04 -9.75 -7.77
CA GLY A 166 2.83 -9.05 -8.78
C GLY A 166 2.09 -8.86 -10.10
N ILE A 167 1.36 -9.88 -10.57
CA ILE A 167 0.52 -9.81 -11.77
C ILE A 167 -0.65 -8.86 -11.54
N ASN A 168 -1.34 -8.94 -10.40
CA ASN A 168 -2.39 -7.98 -10.07
C ASN A 168 -1.81 -6.57 -10.03
N TYR A 169 -0.66 -6.39 -9.39
CA TYR A 169 0.05 -5.11 -9.36
C TYR A 169 0.47 -4.62 -10.75
N PHE A 170 0.79 -5.48 -11.71
CA PHE A 170 1.18 -5.07 -13.06
C PHE A 170 -0.03 -4.83 -13.99
N LEU A 171 -1.01 -5.73 -13.96
CA LEU A 171 -2.22 -5.67 -14.80
C LEU A 171 -3.20 -4.60 -14.34
N PHE A 172 -3.34 -4.39 -13.03
CA PHE A 172 -4.23 -3.37 -12.46
C PHE A 172 -3.85 -1.95 -12.95
N PHE A 173 -2.55 -1.69 -13.15
CA PHE A 173 -2.07 -0.41 -13.66
C PHE A 173 -2.16 -0.28 -15.18
N SER A 174 -2.39 -1.36 -15.94
CA SER A 174 -2.53 -1.29 -17.40
C SER A 174 -3.93 -0.82 -17.87
N ARG A 175 -4.79 -0.31 -16.97
CA ARG A 175 -6.20 0.09 -17.23
C ARG A 175 -7.07 -0.99 -17.88
N ARG A 176 -6.59 -2.22 -18.00
CA ARG A 176 -7.23 -3.29 -18.77
C ARG A 176 -7.86 -4.31 -17.82
N SER A 177 -9.17 -4.15 -17.66
CA SER A 177 -10.13 -5.11 -17.12
C SER A 177 -10.05 -5.42 -15.61
N PRO A 178 -11.19 -5.43 -14.91
CA PRO A 178 -11.30 -6.29 -13.74
C PRO A 178 -11.27 -7.74 -14.21
N MET A 179 -10.78 -8.65 -13.36
CA MET A 179 -10.99 -10.10 -13.48
C MET A 179 -10.11 -10.86 -14.48
N VAL A 180 -9.19 -11.71 -13.98
CA VAL A 180 -9.00 -13.10 -14.45
C VAL A 180 -8.36 -13.95 -13.32
N LEU A 181 -7.44 -13.39 -12.53
CA LEU A 181 -6.90 -14.05 -11.33
C LEU A 181 -7.52 -13.47 -10.05
N ASN A 182 -8.84 -13.55 -9.90
CA ASN A 182 -9.42 -13.69 -8.55
C ASN A 182 -9.15 -15.14 -8.14
N PHE A 183 -7.88 -15.44 -7.87
CA PHE A 183 -7.50 -16.77 -7.47
C PHE A 183 -8.17 -17.08 -6.14
N TYR A 184 -8.42 -18.36 -5.97
CA TYR A 184 -9.05 -19.09 -4.88
C TYR A 184 -8.47 -18.84 -3.46
N MET A 185 -7.76 -17.73 -3.22
CA MET A 185 -6.93 -17.43 -2.06
C MET A 185 -7.41 -16.15 -1.34
N GLN A 186 -8.72 -15.96 -1.17
CA GLN A 186 -9.21 -15.05 -0.11
C GLN A 186 -8.86 -15.66 1.26
N GLY A 187 -8.64 -14.84 2.30
CA GLY A 187 -8.09 -15.29 3.58
C GLY A 187 -8.75 -16.54 4.20
N LYS A 188 -10.05 -16.74 3.98
CA LYS A 188 -10.77 -17.97 4.40
C LYS A 188 -10.25 -19.23 3.70
N ASN A 189 -9.96 -19.15 2.41
CA ASN A 189 -9.41 -20.25 1.63
C ASN A 189 -7.93 -20.47 1.93
N ALA A 190 -7.18 -19.42 2.31
CA ALA A 190 -5.79 -19.55 2.72
C ALA A 190 -5.63 -20.44 3.97
N VAL A 191 -6.56 -20.32 4.93
CA VAL A 191 -6.61 -21.23 6.09
C VAL A 191 -6.89 -22.67 5.64
N PHE A 192 -7.92 -22.86 4.80
CA PHE A 192 -8.29 -24.18 4.30
C PHE A 192 -7.13 -24.86 3.54
N ILE A 193 -6.46 -24.11 2.67
CA ILE A 193 -5.31 -24.60 1.88
C ILE A 193 -4.12 -24.91 2.77
N SER A 194 -3.88 -24.11 3.81
CA SER A 194 -2.82 -24.40 4.79
C SER A 194 -3.10 -25.71 5.53
N VAL A 195 -4.32 -25.92 6.03
CA VAL A 195 -4.71 -27.18 6.69
C VAL A 195 -4.61 -28.37 5.73
N PHE A 196 -5.04 -28.19 4.47
CA PHE A 196 -4.93 -29.22 3.45
C PHE A 196 -3.47 -29.56 3.13
N SER A 197 -2.58 -28.57 3.10
CA SER A 197 -1.14 -28.80 2.89
C SER A 197 -0.52 -29.68 3.99
N LEU A 198 -0.95 -29.52 5.24
CA LEU A 198 -0.53 -30.38 6.34
C LEU A 198 -1.02 -31.82 6.13
N PHE A 199 -2.28 -31.99 5.72
CA PHE A 199 -2.84 -33.31 5.43
C PHE A 199 -2.07 -34.04 4.32
N PHE A 200 -1.76 -33.35 3.22
CA PHE A 200 -0.92 -33.92 2.15
C PHE A 200 0.48 -34.24 2.61
N ALA A 201 1.11 -33.36 3.40
CA ALA A 201 2.43 -33.60 3.96
C ALA A 201 2.49 -34.86 4.85
N TRP A 202 1.41 -35.14 5.60
CA TRP A 202 1.31 -36.33 6.45
C TRP A 202 1.06 -37.62 5.66
N ILE A 203 0.32 -37.56 4.57
CA ILE A 203 0.02 -38.74 3.73
C ILE A 203 1.18 -39.10 2.81
N PHE A 204 1.97 -38.10 2.39
CA PHE A 204 3.03 -38.28 1.40
C PHE A 204 4.04 -39.40 1.73
N PRO A 205 4.54 -39.56 2.96
CA PRO A 205 5.44 -40.68 3.27
C PRO A 205 4.80 -42.05 3.07
N CYS A 206 3.51 -42.22 3.42
CA CYS A 206 2.79 -43.48 3.20
C CYS A 206 2.71 -43.82 1.71
N ILE A 207 2.45 -42.81 0.86
CA ILE A 207 2.46 -42.95 -0.59
C ILE A 207 3.87 -43.31 -1.08
N ASN A 208 4.91 -42.62 -0.61
CA ASN A 208 6.30 -42.88 -0.98
C ASN A 208 6.75 -44.31 -0.63
N GLN A 209 6.27 -44.87 0.49
CA GLN A 209 6.53 -46.26 0.87
C GLN A 209 5.80 -47.27 -0.03
N LEU A 210 4.56 -46.99 -0.44
CA LEU A 210 3.75 -47.86 -1.30
C LEU A 210 4.34 -48.08 -2.70
N PHE A 211 5.07 -47.09 -3.23
CA PHE A 211 5.65 -47.15 -4.58
C PHE A 211 7.10 -47.65 -4.63
N CYS A 212 7.59 -48.29 -3.55
CA CYS A 212 9.01 -48.53 -3.26
C CYS A 212 9.72 -47.17 -3.05
N PRO A 213 10.52 -46.96 -1.98
CA PRO A 213 11.06 -45.64 -1.67
C PRO A 213 11.93 -45.12 -2.81
N GLN A 214 11.37 -44.26 -3.65
CA GLN A 214 12.08 -43.61 -4.76
C GLN A 214 12.98 -42.49 -4.25
N ILE A 215 12.69 -41.95 -3.08
CA ILE A 215 13.42 -40.86 -2.45
C ILE A 215 14.01 -41.36 -1.14
N TYR A 216 15.30 -41.70 -1.16
CA TYR A 216 16.09 -41.92 0.05
C TYR A 216 16.60 -40.58 0.57
N TYR A 217 16.35 -40.33 1.85
CA TYR A 217 16.67 -39.07 2.46
C TYR A 217 18.07 -39.12 3.09
N THR A 218 18.93 -38.15 2.77
CA THR A 218 20.26 -38.03 3.39
C THR A 218 20.24 -36.97 4.50
N ASP A 219 21.08 -37.15 5.52
CA ASP A 219 21.18 -36.22 6.67
C ASP A 219 21.44 -34.75 6.23
N ASN A 220 22.10 -34.56 5.09
CA ASN A 220 22.38 -33.24 4.51
C ASN A 220 21.13 -32.54 3.95
N ILE A 221 20.25 -33.28 3.28
CA ILE A 221 18.99 -32.72 2.74
C ILE A 221 18.09 -32.29 3.90
N GLY A 222 18.12 -33.03 5.02
CA GLY A 222 17.39 -32.71 6.26
C GLY A 222 17.76 -31.40 6.87
N ARG A 223 19.07 -31.18 7.00
CA ARG A 223 19.62 -29.92 7.51
C ARG A 223 19.27 -28.75 6.61
N PHE A 224 19.31 -28.94 5.29
CA PHE A 224 18.94 -27.89 4.35
C PHE A 224 17.46 -27.50 4.48
N HIS A 225 16.54 -28.47 4.46
CA HIS A 225 15.12 -28.20 4.63
C HIS A 225 14.77 -27.64 6.01
N PHE A 226 15.54 -28.00 7.05
CA PHE A 226 15.42 -27.40 8.37
C PHE A 226 15.67 -25.89 8.36
N TYR A 227 16.81 -25.45 7.82
CA TYR A 227 17.12 -24.02 7.76
C TYR A 227 16.15 -23.25 6.87
N ILE A 228 15.70 -23.88 5.77
CA ILE A 228 14.63 -23.31 4.94
C ILE A 228 13.36 -23.13 5.77
N GLY A 229 12.95 -24.15 6.52
CA GLY A 229 11.75 -24.08 7.34
C GLY A 229 11.82 -22.95 8.37
N LEU A 230 12.97 -22.80 9.03
CA LEU A 230 13.19 -21.73 10.00
C LEU A 230 13.15 -20.32 9.40
N LEU A 231 13.60 -20.16 8.15
CA LEU A 231 13.65 -18.86 7.47
C LEU A 231 12.36 -18.51 6.71
N LEU A 232 11.61 -19.52 6.26
CA LEU A 232 10.42 -19.34 5.42
C LEU A 232 9.34 -18.45 6.06
N PRO A 233 9.01 -18.58 7.36
CA PRO A 233 8.10 -17.67 8.05
C PRO A 233 8.49 -16.19 7.97
N PHE A 234 9.79 -15.89 7.89
CA PHE A 234 10.29 -14.52 7.80
C PHE A 234 10.18 -13.95 6.38
N ALA A 235 9.99 -14.78 5.35
CA ALA A 235 9.75 -14.30 3.99
C ALA A 235 8.52 -13.39 3.92
N GLY A 236 7.50 -13.64 4.76
CA GLY A 236 6.33 -12.80 4.92
C GLY A 236 6.70 -11.35 5.22
N PHE A 237 7.58 -11.13 6.21
CA PHE A 237 8.07 -9.79 6.57
C PHE A 237 8.75 -9.09 5.39
N PHE A 238 9.65 -9.77 4.68
CA PHE A 238 10.38 -9.16 3.56
C PHE A 238 9.47 -8.81 2.39
N ILE A 239 8.57 -9.72 2.00
CA ILE A 239 7.57 -9.50 0.95
C ILE A 239 6.70 -8.30 1.32
N TYR A 240 6.24 -8.27 2.57
CA TYR A 240 5.41 -7.21 3.13
C TYR A 240 6.09 -5.85 3.10
N TRP A 241 7.34 -5.80 3.58
CA TRP A 241 8.16 -4.59 3.60
C TRP A 241 8.39 -4.02 2.20
N ILE A 242 8.79 -4.86 1.25
CA ILE A 242 9.02 -4.46 -0.15
C ILE A 242 7.72 -3.93 -0.76
N TYR A 243 6.61 -4.65 -0.56
CA TYR A 243 5.33 -4.26 -1.13
C TYR A 243 4.87 -2.88 -0.65
N ILE A 244 4.95 -2.62 0.66
CA ILE A 244 4.55 -1.32 1.21
C ILE A 244 5.45 -0.19 0.73
N GLN A 245 6.76 -0.39 0.61
CA GLN A 245 7.66 0.62 0.06
C GLN A 245 7.27 1.01 -1.36
N VAL A 246 7.02 0.01 -2.20
CA VAL A 246 6.63 0.22 -3.60
C VAL A 246 5.27 0.93 -3.69
N LEU A 247 4.31 0.46 -2.91
CA LEU A 247 2.95 0.99 -2.87
C LEU A 247 2.92 2.46 -2.39
N SER A 248 3.63 2.76 -1.30
CA SER A 248 3.66 4.11 -0.72
C SER A 248 4.30 5.13 -1.65
N ARG A 249 5.40 4.76 -2.32
CA ARG A 249 6.06 5.63 -3.31
C ARG A 249 5.12 5.96 -4.46
N ARG A 250 4.38 4.97 -4.97
CA ARG A 250 3.42 5.20 -6.05
C ARG A 250 2.19 5.97 -5.61
N ALA A 251 1.67 5.72 -4.41
CA ALA A 251 0.56 6.49 -3.85
C ALA A 251 0.92 7.99 -3.78
N LYS A 252 2.14 8.33 -3.32
CA LYS A 252 2.63 9.72 -3.32
C LYS A 252 2.71 10.32 -4.73
N ASN A 253 3.22 9.58 -5.70
CA ASN A 253 3.27 10.03 -7.09
C ASN A 253 1.85 10.25 -7.67
N PHE A 254 0.92 9.35 -7.39
CA PHE A 254 -0.47 9.46 -7.82
C PHE A 254 -1.17 10.67 -7.19
N ILE A 255 -1.00 10.88 -5.88
CA ILE A 255 -1.50 12.05 -5.17
C ILE A 255 -0.97 13.33 -5.85
N GLN A 256 0.33 13.40 -6.10
CA GLN A 256 0.96 14.55 -6.75
C GLN A 256 0.44 14.77 -8.18
N GLU A 257 0.28 13.70 -8.96
CA GLU A 257 -0.26 13.77 -10.32
C GLU A 257 -1.70 14.30 -10.32
N LYS A 258 -2.52 13.88 -9.35
CA LYS A 258 -3.92 14.29 -9.25
C LYS A 258 -4.13 15.70 -8.71
N PHE A 259 -3.25 16.17 -7.83
CA PHE A 259 -3.28 17.56 -7.36
C PHE A 259 -2.59 18.56 -8.32
N SER A 260 -1.72 18.10 -9.22
CA SER A 260 -1.01 18.95 -10.19
C SER A 260 -1.92 19.83 -11.07
N PRO A 261 -3.05 19.35 -11.61
CA PRO A 261 -3.98 20.20 -12.37
C PRO A 261 -4.59 21.32 -11.52
N SER A 262 -5.04 21.02 -10.29
CA SER A 262 -5.57 22.03 -9.37
C SER A 262 -4.52 23.08 -9.04
N MET A 263 -3.27 22.66 -8.83
CA MET A 263 -2.15 23.58 -8.60
C MET A 263 -1.84 24.45 -9.82
N ARG A 264 -1.88 23.90 -11.04
CA ARG A 264 -1.69 24.68 -12.27
C ARG A 264 -2.83 25.69 -12.51
N LYS A 265 -4.07 25.29 -12.24
CA LYS A 265 -5.23 26.18 -12.33
C LYS A 265 -5.13 27.30 -11.29
N PHE A 266 -4.73 26.99 -10.06
CA PHE A 266 -4.42 27.98 -9.03
C PHE A 266 -3.37 28.99 -9.52
N GLN A 267 -2.22 28.53 -10.03
CA GLN A 267 -1.16 29.40 -10.53
C GLN A 267 -1.65 30.36 -11.62
N GLY A 268 -2.43 29.88 -12.59
CA GLY A 268 -2.98 30.74 -13.63
C GLY A 268 -3.95 31.81 -13.09
N LEU A 269 -4.79 31.46 -12.11
CA LEU A 269 -5.69 32.42 -11.46
C LEU A 269 -4.91 33.43 -10.59
N HIS A 270 -3.87 32.97 -9.90
CA HIS A 270 -2.98 33.80 -9.08
C HIS A 270 -2.21 34.83 -9.95
N ASP A 271 -1.64 34.40 -11.06
CA ASP A 271 -0.92 35.28 -11.98
C ASP A 271 -1.86 36.35 -12.55
N ARG A 272 -3.08 35.96 -12.94
CA ARG A 272 -4.09 36.89 -13.44
C ARG A 272 -4.55 37.88 -12.37
N ARG A 273 -4.69 37.42 -11.12
CA ARG A 273 -4.95 38.31 -9.97
C ARG A 273 -3.84 39.36 -9.84
N ASN A 274 -2.58 38.93 -9.79
CA ASN A 274 -1.45 39.82 -9.57
C ASN A 274 -1.30 40.86 -10.69
N GLU A 275 -1.61 40.48 -11.94
CA GLU A 275 -1.68 41.41 -13.07
C GLU A 275 -2.71 42.52 -12.82
N ILE A 276 -3.92 42.15 -12.36
CA ILE A 276 -4.97 43.13 -12.04
C ILE A 276 -4.57 44.00 -10.84
N ASP A 277 -3.99 43.42 -9.79
CA ASP A 277 -3.52 44.15 -8.61
C ASP A 277 -2.47 45.20 -8.97
N THR A 278 -1.53 44.83 -9.85
CA THR A 278 -0.48 45.72 -10.35
C THR A 278 -1.06 46.87 -11.16
N ILE A 279 -2.01 46.58 -12.06
CA ILE A 279 -2.70 47.61 -12.86
C ILE A 279 -3.45 48.58 -11.96
N LEU A 280 -4.19 48.08 -10.97
CA LEU A 280 -4.97 48.91 -10.03
C LEU A 280 -4.05 49.79 -9.16
N THR A 281 -2.95 49.23 -8.64
CA THR A 281 -1.99 49.97 -7.81
C THR A 281 -1.24 51.03 -8.62
N GLU A 282 -0.74 50.72 -9.82
CA GLU A 282 -0.09 51.70 -10.70
C GLU A 282 -1.03 52.86 -11.07
N PHE A 283 -2.31 52.57 -11.35
CA PHE A 283 -3.30 53.61 -11.62
C PHE A 283 -3.56 54.50 -10.41
N SER A 284 -3.67 53.91 -9.22
CA SER A 284 -3.87 54.67 -7.99
C SER A 284 -2.70 55.61 -7.70
N ILE A 285 -1.46 55.16 -7.91
CA ILE A 285 -0.24 55.97 -7.71
C ILE A 285 -0.19 57.12 -8.72
N ASN A 286 -0.49 56.83 -9.99
CA ASN A 286 -0.49 57.85 -11.04
C ASN A 286 -1.55 58.93 -10.78
N ASN A 287 -2.76 58.56 -10.37
CA ASN A 287 -3.79 59.55 -10.02
C ASN A 287 -3.38 60.42 -8.82
N ILE A 288 -2.77 59.84 -7.79
CA ILE A 288 -2.26 60.61 -6.64
C ILE A 288 -1.13 61.58 -7.07
N GLN A 289 -0.29 61.20 -8.02
CA GLN A 289 0.74 62.11 -8.56
C GLN A 289 0.15 63.23 -9.41
N PHE A 290 -0.94 62.99 -10.14
CA PHE A 290 -1.64 64.05 -10.88
C PHE A 290 -2.34 65.04 -9.94
N GLU A 291 -3.04 64.57 -8.89
CA GLU A 291 -3.69 65.46 -7.91
C GLU A 291 -2.72 66.29 -7.08
N ASN A 292 -1.49 65.81 -6.84
CA ASN A 292 -0.47 66.57 -6.10
C ASN A 292 0.33 67.56 -6.99
N ASN A 293 0.10 67.56 -8.31
CA ASN A 293 0.78 68.44 -9.26
C ASN A 293 -0.14 69.53 -9.86
N GLU A 294 -1.41 69.59 -9.43
CA GLU A 294 -2.33 70.73 -9.64
C GLU A 294 -2.32 71.68 -8.44
#